data_AF-A0A3C2B0V9-F1
#
_entry.id   AF-A0A3C2B0V9-F1
#
_cell.length_a   1.000
_cell.length_b   1.000
_cell.length_c   1.000
_cell.angle_alpha   90.00
_cell.angle_beta   90.00
_cell.angle_gamma   90.00
#
_symmetry.space_group_name_H-M   'P 1'
#
loop_
_entity.id
_entity.type
_entity.pdbx_description
1 polymer ?
#
loop_
_entity_poly.entity_id
_entity_poly.type
_entity_poly.pdbx_seq_one_letter_code
_entity_poly.pdbx_strand_id
1 'polypeptide(L)'
;FKGGIGTSSRVVNAAGAPYTVGALVQANYGSRDLLRLDGRRVGHVLGADVAPLAEEPLAADAGSIIVVLATDAPLLADQCKRLAQRATVGVARVGGVGSDSSGDIFLAFSTGNSVAEDAEAPVPLLALPHHEMTPLFEAAAEAVEEAIWNAMCMAHTTTGHLGRVVHAVPLDALGAIVELD
;
A
#
# COMPACT_ATOMS: atom_id res chain seq x y z
N PHE A 1 4.14 11.08 -10.41
CA PHE A 1 4.96 11.64 -9.32
C PHE A 1 6.02 10.63 -8.94
N LYS A 2 7.03 11.03 -8.17
CA LYS A 2 8.06 10.13 -7.67
C LYS A 2 7.42 9.15 -6.67
N GLY A 3 7.49 7.86 -6.99
CA GLY A 3 7.16 6.78 -6.05
C GLY A 3 8.38 6.34 -5.23
N GLY A 4 8.30 5.19 -4.58
CA GLY A 4 9.36 4.70 -3.71
C GLY A 4 8.86 3.71 -2.67
N ILE A 5 9.53 3.70 -1.51
CA ILE A 5 9.12 2.89 -0.36
C ILE A 5 8.24 3.72 0.56
N GLY A 6 7.15 3.11 1.01
CA GLY A 6 6.32 3.67 2.08
C GLY A 6 5.87 2.60 3.05
N THR A 7 5.48 3.04 4.23
CA THR A 7 5.05 2.15 5.31
C THR A 7 3.97 2.81 6.14
N SER A 8 3.11 2.00 6.76
CA SER A 8 2.14 2.42 7.76
C SER A 8 1.70 1.21 8.59
N SER A 9 0.99 1.44 9.69
CA SER A 9 0.41 0.38 10.50
C SER A 9 -0.91 0.80 11.14
N ARG A 10 -1.71 -0.19 11.54
CA ARG A 10 -2.94 -0.03 12.31
C ARG A 10 -2.95 -1.01 13.47
N VAL A 11 -3.48 -0.56 14.60
CA VAL A 11 -3.81 -1.44 15.73
C VAL A 11 -5.33 -1.61 15.77
N VAL A 12 -5.81 -2.85 15.77
CA VAL A 12 -7.23 -3.19 15.76
C VAL A 12 -7.55 -4.24 16.83
N ASN A 13 -8.77 -4.22 17.33
CA ASN A 13 -9.26 -5.29 18.21
C ASN A 13 -9.96 -6.37 17.39
N ALA A 14 -9.57 -7.63 17.58
CA ALA A 14 -10.24 -8.80 17.02
C ALA A 14 -10.24 -9.93 18.05
N ALA A 15 -11.33 -10.69 18.14
CA ALA A 15 -11.51 -11.75 19.14
C ALA A 15 -11.22 -11.28 20.59
N GLY A 16 -11.49 -10.00 20.90
CA GLY A 16 -11.26 -9.41 22.21
C GLY A 16 -9.81 -9.06 22.56
N ALA A 17 -8.88 -9.12 21.59
CA ALA A 17 -7.47 -8.76 21.78
C ALA A 17 -6.99 -7.73 20.73
N PRO A 18 -6.03 -6.86 21.10
CA PRO A 18 -5.41 -5.94 20.14
C PRO A 18 -4.38 -6.68 19.28
N TYR A 19 -4.37 -6.37 17.99
CA TYR A 19 -3.41 -6.85 17.01
C TYR A 19 -2.95 -5.70 16.11
N THR A 20 -1.74 -5.82 15.60
CA THR A 20 -1.13 -4.89 14.64
C THR A 20 -1.22 -5.46 13.23
N VAL A 21 -1.58 -4.62 12.26
CA VAL A 21 -1.36 -4.88 10.84
C VAL A 21 -0.44 -3.79 10.30
N GLY A 22 0.76 -4.19 9.88
CA GLY A 22 1.74 -3.32 9.22
C GLY A 22 1.75 -3.55 7.72
N ALA A 23 1.99 -2.48 6.95
CA ALA A 23 2.16 -2.52 5.51
C ALA A 23 3.48 -1.87 5.10
N LEU A 24 4.23 -2.52 4.22
CA LEU A 24 5.36 -1.93 3.50
C LEU A 24 5.09 -2.05 2.01
N VAL A 25 5.24 -0.95 1.27
CA VAL A 25 4.97 -0.89 -0.17
C VAL A 25 6.20 -0.43 -0.94
N GLN A 26 6.38 -0.99 -2.14
CA GLN A 26 7.21 -0.42 -3.19
C GLN A 26 6.28 0.09 -4.30
N ALA A 27 6.00 1.39 -4.28
CA ALA A 27 5.05 2.02 -5.20
C ALA A 27 5.74 2.51 -6.49
N ASN A 28 5.36 1.91 -7.62
CA ASN A 28 5.81 2.26 -8.97
C ASN A 28 4.65 2.11 -9.99
N TYR A 29 3.42 2.44 -9.59
CA TYR A 29 2.21 2.18 -10.40
C TYR A 29 1.35 3.43 -10.56
N GLY A 30 0.31 3.29 -11.39
CA GLY A 30 -0.79 4.24 -11.49
C GLY A 30 -0.55 5.40 -12.45
N SER A 31 -1.60 6.16 -12.68
CA SER A 31 -1.57 7.38 -13.50
C SER A 31 -1.99 8.59 -12.66
N ARG A 32 -1.50 9.77 -13.04
CA ARG A 32 -1.81 11.01 -12.31
C ARG A 32 -3.32 11.25 -12.28
N ASP A 33 -4.05 11.08 -13.38
CA ASP A 33 -5.49 11.35 -13.46
C ASP A 33 -6.37 10.45 -12.58
N LEU A 34 -5.85 9.30 -12.17
CA LEU A 34 -6.54 8.36 -11.29
C LEU A 34 -6.18 8.57 -9.82
N LEU A 35 -5.14 9.35 -9.51
CA LEU A 35 -4.63 9.55 -8.15
C LEU A 35 -5.69 10.12 -7.22
N ARG A 36 -5.93 9.43 -6.10
CA ARG A 36 -6.95 9.77 -5.11
C ARG A 36 -6.40 9.89 -3.70
N LEU A 37 -6.86 10.92 -2.98
CA LEU A 37 -6.67 11.10 -1.54
C LEU A 37 -8.05 11.24 -0.90
N ASP A 38 -8.39 10.37 0.05
CA ASP A 38 -9.72 10.33 0.69
C ASP A 38 -10.87 10.41 -0.31
N GLY A 39 -10.76 9.64 -1.40
CA GLY A 39 -11.75 9.61 -2.49
C GLY A 39 -11.71 10.78 -3.48
N ARG A 40 -11.05 11.90 -3.14
CA ARG A 40 -10.89 13.08 -4.02
C ARG A 40 -9.86 12.83 -5.11
N ARG A 41 -10.17 13.21 -6.36
CA ARG A 41 -9.23 13.09 -7.49
C ARG A 41 -8.20 14.23 -7.46
N VAL A 42 -7.19 14.08 -6.62
CA VAL A 42 -6.15 15.11 -6.41
C VAL A 42 -5.19 15.25 -7.59
N GLY A 43 -5.08 14.25 -8.44
CA GLY A 43 -4.23 14.30 -9.62
C GLY A 43 -4.56 15.41 -10.62
N HIS A 44 -5.83 15.79 -10.74
CA HIS A 44 -6.25 16.90 -11.62
C HIS A 44 -5.89 18.27 -11.04
N VAL A 45 -5.90 18.40 -9.70
CA VAL A 45 -5.52 19.63 -9.00
C VAL A 45 -4.00 19.78 -9.01
N LEU A 46 -3.27 18.67 -8.86
CA LEU A 46 -1.82 18.62 -8.95
C LEU A 46 -1.36 18.41 -10.41
N GLY A 47 -1.87 19.25 -11.30
CA GLY A 47 -1.65 19.20 -12.74
C GLY A 47 -0.19 19.45 -13.17
N ALA A 48 0.04 19.45 -14.49
CA ALA A 48 1.38 19.65 -15.07
C ALA A 48 1.93 21.08 -14.82
N ASP A 49 1.05 22.04 -14.57
CA ASP A 49 1.33 23.40 -14.15
C ASP A 49 1.86 23.48 -12.71
N VAL A 50 1.45 22.55 -11.84
CA VAL A 50 1.89 22.44 -10.44
C VAL A 50 3.14 21.58 -10.32
N ALA A 51 3.20 20.46 -11.05
CA ALA A 51 4.36 19.58 -11.09
C ALA A 51 4.52 18.97 -12.49
N PRO A 52 5.63 19.24 -13.21
CA PRO A 52 5.81 18.76 -14.57
C PRO A 52 5.61 17.24 -14.71
N LEU A 53 5.10 16.84 -15.87
CA LEU A 53 5.12 15.44 -16.29
C LEU A 53 6.57 15.06 -16.65
N ALA A 54 6.88 13.76 -16.60
CA ALA A 54 8.15 13.28 -17.11
C ALA A 54 8.24 13.59 -18.62
N GLU A 55 9.41 14.05 -19.09
CA GLU A 55 9.62 14.59 -20.45
C GLU A 55 9.35 13.59 -21.58
N GLU A 56 9.35 12.29 -21.28
CA GLU A 56 8.99 11.21 -22.20
C GLU A 56 7.85 10.41 -21.56
N PRO A 57 6.81 10.02 -22.31
CA PRO A 57 5.89 9.00 -21.82
C PRO A 57 6.74 7.75 -21.54
N LEU A 58 6.90 7.41 -20.26
CA LEU A 58 7.20 6.02 -19.89
C LEU A 58 6.23 5.16 -20.70
N ALA A 59 6.73 4.11 -21.36
CA ALA A 59 5.91 3.19 -22.15
C ALA A 59 4.56 3.03 -21.45
N ALA A 60 3.50 3.54 -22.10
CA ALA A 60 2.21 3.69 -21.46
C ALA A 60 1.88 2.38 -20.75
N ASP A 61 1.54 2.48 -19.47
CA ASP A 61 1.05 1.40 -18.61
C ASP A 61 2.09 0.50 -17.92
N ALA A 62 3.41 0.64 -18.15
CA ALA A 62 4.41 -0.11 -17.39
C ALA A 62 4.52 0.36 -15.92
N GLY A 63 3.78 -0.31 -15.02
CA GLY A 63 3.78 -0.06 -13.58
C GLY A 63 4.03 -1.32 -12.75
N SER A 64 4.21 -1.15 -11.44
CA SER A 64 4.17 -2.26 -10.49
C SER A 64 3.98 -1.77 -9.07
N ILE A 65 3.40 -2.63 -8.24
CA ILE A 65 3.44 -2.46 -6.79
C ILE A 65 3.70 -3.80 -6.12
N ILE A 66 4.63 -3.80 -5.17
CA ILE A 66 4.79 -4.88 -4.21
C ILE A 66 4.24 -4.40 -2.88
N VAL A 67 3.30 -5.14 -2.30
CA VAL A 67 2.78 -4.90 -0.95
C VAL A 67 3.15 -6.07 -0.06
N VAL A 68 3.76 -5.77 1.08
CA VAL A 68 4.01 -6.73 2.15
C VAL A 68 3.18 -6.35 3.36
N LEU A 69 2.29 -7.24 3.79
CA LEU A 69 1.51 -7.13 5.01
C LEU A 69 2.09 -8.04 6.09
N ALA A 70 2.26 -7.50 7.29
CA ALA A 70 2.69 -8.23 8.48
C ALA A 70 1.65 -8.07 9.58
N THR A 71 1.39 -9.12 10.34
CA THR A 71 0.52 -9.02 11.52
C THR A 71 0.97 -9.93 12.66
N ASP A 72 0.78 -9.49 13.89
CA ASP A 72 0.98 -10.31 15.10
C ASP A 72 -0.24 -11.17 15.44
N ALA A 73 -1.37 -11.01 14.74
CA ALA A 73 -2.52 -11.89 14.86
C ALA A 73 -2.17 -13.32 14.46
N PRO A 74 -2.60 -14.36 15.22
CA PRO A 74 -2.36 -15.74 14.85
C PRO A 74 -3.23 -16.12 13.64
N LEU A 75 -2.59 -16.24 12.48
CA LEU A 75 -3.25 -16.58 11.23
C LEU A 75 -2.64 -17.85 10.61
N LEU A 76 -3.50 -18.63 9.97
CA LEU A 76 -3.10 -19.71 9.07
C LEU A 76 -2.82 -19.18 7.65
N ALA A 77 -2.22 -20.02 6.81
CA ALA A 77 -1.83 -19.63 5.44
C ALA A 77 -3.01 -19.12 4.59
N ASP A 78 -4.19 -19.72 4.71
CA ASP A 78 -5.40 -19.27 4.00
C ASP A 78 -5.92 -17.92 4.52
N GLN A 79 -5.77 -17.65 5.81
CA GLN A 79 -6.12 -16.38 6.42
C GLN A 79 -5.15 -15.28 6.01
N CYS A 80 -3.84 -15.57 5.94
CA CYS A 80 -2.84 -14.68 5.35
C CYS A 80 -3.17 -14.39 3.88
N LYS A 81 -3.56 -15.40 3.10
CA LYS A 81 -3.99 -15.19 1.70
C LYS A 81 -5.19 -14.24 1.60
N ARG A 82 -6.18 -14.38 2.49
CA ARG A 82 -7.34 -13.47 2.57
C ARG A 82 -6.94 -12.06 2.98
N LEU A 83 -5.97 -11.92 3.89
CA LEU A 83 -5.41 -10.63 4.29
C LEU A 83 -4.68 -9.96 3.12
N ALA A 84 -3.82 -10.69 2.40
CA ALA A 84 -3.12 -10.22 1.22
C ALA A 84 -4.07 -9.68 0.13
N GLN A 85 -5.22 -10.35 -0.07
CA GLN A 85 -6.24 -9.87 -1.00
C GLN A 85 -6.76 -8.47 -0.66
N ARG A 86 -6.73 -8.04 0.62
CA ARG A 86 -7.21 -6.71 1.03
C ARG A 86 -6.26 -5.58 0.65
N ALA A 87 -5.01 -5.88 0.31
CA ALA A 87 -4.11 -4.89 -0.27
C ALA A 87 -4.70 -4.26 -1.55
N THR A 88 -5.48 -5.04 -2.34
CA THR A 88 -6.18 -4.50 -3.52
C THR A 88 -7.13 -3.35 -3.19
N VAL A 89 -7.78 -3.40 -2.02
CA VAL A 89 -8.70 -2.34 -1.58
C VAL A 89 -7.91 -1.05 -1.31
N GLY A 90 -6.80 -1.15 -0.58
CA GLY A 90 -5.93 0.01 -0.32
C GLY A 90 -5.35 0.61 -1.60
N VAL A 91 -4.87 -0.24 -2.51
CA VAL A 91 -4.39 0.18 -3.84
C VAL A 91 -5.48 0.89 -4.64
N ALA A 92 -6.70 0.34 -4.66
CA ALA A 92 -7.83 0.91 -5.39
C ALA A 92 -8.29 2.26 -4.82
N ARG A 93 -8.23 2.45 -3.49
CA ARG A 93 -8.58 3.72 -2.86
C ARG A 93 -7.66 4.88 -3.27
N VAL A 94 -6.39 4.58 -3.58
CA VAL A 94 -5.42 5.56 -4.11
C VAL A 94 -5.51 5.71 -5.65
N GLY A 95 -6.39 4.95 -6.31
CA GLY A 95 -6.65 5.03 -7.74
C GLY A 95 -6.01 3.94 -8.59
N GLY A 96 -5.47 2.90 -7.98
CA GLY A 96 -4.97 1.73 -8.71
C GLY A 96 -6.08 0.93 -9.37
N VAL A 97 -5.89 0.58 -10.63
CA VAL A 97 -6.86 -0.19 -11.42
C VAL A 97 -6.36 -1.58 -11.80
N GLY A 98 -5.11 -1.92 -11.48
CA GLY A 98 -4.46 -3.15 -11.93
C GLY A 98 -4.39 -3.20 -13.46
N SER A 99 -3.72 -2.23 -14.08
CA SER A 99 -3.56 -2.19 -15.55
C SER A 99 -2.82 -3.43 -16.06
N ASP A 100 -3.05 -3.78 -17.32
CA ASP A 100 -2.55 -5.04 -17.94
C ASP A 100 -1.04 -5.27 -17.75
N SER A 101 -0.25 -4.21 -17.90
CA SER A 101 1.21 -4.23 -17.74
C SER A 101 1.69 -3.93 -16.32
N SER A 102 0.79 -3.80 -15.34
CA SER A 102 1.14 -3.60 -13.93
C SER A 102 1.42 -4.92 -13.22
N GLY A 103 2.66 -5.09 -12.77
CA GLY A 103 3.05 -6.22 -11.93
C GLY A 103 2.63 -6.00 -10.47
N ASP A 104 1.37 -6.29 -10.14
CA ASP A 104 0.81 -6.08 -8.80
C ASP A 104 0.85 -7.37 -7.98
N ILE A 105 1.70 -7.41 -6.94
CA ILE A 105 1.92 -8.61 -6.11
C ILE A 105 1.77 -8.26 -4.63
N PHE A 106 0.99 -9.08 -3.92
CA PHE A 106 0.69 -8.88 -2.51
C PHE A 106 1.08 -10.11 -1.70
N LEU A 107 1.90 -9.92 -0.67
CA LEU A 107 2.31 -10.93 0.28
C LEU A 107 1.78 -10.56 1.66
N ALA A 108 1.29 -11.54 2.41
CA ALA A 108 0.97 -11.36 3.82
C ALA A 108 1.58 -12.49 4.64
N PHE A 109 2.11 -12.16 5.81
CA PHE A 109 2.58 -13.13 6.79
C PHE A 109 2.13 -12.78 8.21
N SER A 110 2.10 -13.78 9.07
CA SER A 110 1.76 -13.65 10.48
C SER A 110 2.97 -14.01 11.34
N THR A 111 3.18 -13.25 12.41
CA THR A 111 4.14 -13.55 13.48
C THR A 111 3.45 -14.12 14.72
N GLY A 112 2.15 -14.40 14.65
CA GLY A 112 1.35 -14.91 15.77
C GLY A 112 1.47 -16.43 16.01
N ASN A 113 2.15 -17.15 15.10
CA ASN A 113 2.55 -18.54 15.27
C ASN A 113 4.06 -18.65 15.09
N SER A 114 4.72 -19.48 15.89
CA SER A 114 6.15 -19.81 15.75
C SER A 114 6.30 -21.31 15.57
N VAL A 115 6.79 -21.74 14.40
CA VAL A 115 7.07 -23.14 14.09
C VAL A 115 8.59 -23.30 14.07
N ALA A 116 9.12 -24.13 14.95
CA ALA A 116 10.55 -24.43 14.98
C ALA A 116 10.94 -25.24 13.72
N GLU A 117 12.10 -24.91 13.12
CA GLU A 117 12.59 -25.58 11.92
C GLU A 117 12.89 -27.07 12.17
N ASP A 118 13.30 -27.42 13.39
CA ASP A 118 13.65 -28.75 13.86
C ASP A 118 12.50 -29.48 14.57
N ALA A 119 11.25 -29.06 14.34
CA ALA A 119 10.10 -29.72 14.95
C ALA A 119 9.97 -31.18 14.49
N GLU A 120 10.25 -32.13 15.39
CA GLU A 120 10.16 -33.58 15.12
C GLU A 120 8.74 -34.16 15.35
N ALA A 121 7.82 -33.37 15.90
CA ALA A 121 6.45 -33.78 16.23
C ALA A 121 5.43 -32.72 15.79
N PRO A 122 4.15 -33.09 15.59
CA PRO A 122 3.09 -32.13 15.27
C PRO A 122 3.00 -30.99 16.28
N VAL A 123 2.96 -29.76 15.79
CA VAL A 123 2.82 -28.56 16.63
C VAL A 123 1.39 -27.99 16.54
N PRO A 124 0.81 -27.53 17.66
CA PRO A 124 -0.47 -26.84 17.62
C PRO A 124 -0.29 -25.44 16.98
N LEU A 125 -1.23 -25.05 16.11
CA LEU A 125 -1.29 -23.71 15.52
C LEU A 125 -2.52 -22.98 16.04
N LEU A 126 -2.37 -21.67 16.27
CA LEU A 126 -3.46 -20.77 16.61
C LEU A 126 -4.02 -20.13 15.35
N ALA A 127 -5.32 -19.87 15.37
CA ALA A 127 -6.03 -19.20 14.29
C ALA A 127 -7.12 -18.30 14.87
N LEU A 128 -7.25 -17.08 14.37
CA LEU A 128 -8.42 -16.27 14.66
C LEU A 128 -9.69 -16.92 14.09
N PRO A 129 -10.84 -16.83 14.78
CA PRO A 129 -12.12 -17.22 14.19
C PRO A 129 -12.37 -16.46 12.89
N HIS A 130 -12.86 -17.13 11.85
CA HIS A 130 -13.01 -16.48 10.54
C HIS A 130 -13.92 -15.24 10.53
N HIS A 131 -14.88 -15.15 11.45
CA HIS A 131 -15.79 -14.00 11.58
C HIS A 131 -15.14 -12.79 12.26
N GLU A 132 -14.03 -12.99 12.98
CA GLU A 132 -13.25 -11.92 13.64
C GLU A 132 -12.17 -11.32 12.72
N MET A 133 -12.13 -11.71 11.44
CA MET A 133 -11.09 -11.25 10.51
C MET A 133 -11.35 -9.86 9.91
N THR A 134 -12.58 -9.35 9.98
CA THR A 134 -12.96 -8.07 9.34
C THR A 134 -12.13 -6.89 9.83
N PRO A 135 -11.87 -6.71 11.15
CA PRO A 135 -10.99 -5.64 11.63
C PRO A 135 -9.59 -5.67 11.00
N LEU A 136 -9.01 -6.85 10.82
CA LEU A 136 -7.70 -7.00 10.16
C LEU A 136 -7.76 -6.65 8.68
N PHE A 137 -8.89 -6.92 8.02
CA PHE A 137 -9.08 -6.60 6.61
C PHE A 137 -9.21 -5.09 6.36
N GLU A 138 -9.93 -4.39 7.22
CA GLU A 138 -10.04 -2.93 7.20
C GLU A 138 -8.68 -2.30 7.48
N ALA A 139 -8.00 -2.77 8.52
CA ALA A 139 -6.64 -2.35 8.88
C ALA A 139 -5.65 -2.53 7.73
N ALA A 140 -5.70 -3.67 7.02
CA ALA A 140 -4.85 -3.93 5.87
C ALA A 140 -5.11 -2.95 4.72
N ALA A 141 -6.38 -2.63 4.43
CA ALA A 141 -6.73 -1.68 3.38
C ALA A 141 -6.22 -0.27 3.73
N GLU A 142 -6.45 0.19 4.96
CA GLU A 142 -6.01 1.49 5.44
C GLU A 142 -4.49 1.63 5.51
N ALA A 143 -3.80 0.62 6.05
CA ALA A 143 -2.34 0.63 6.14
C ALA A 143 -1.69 0.67 4.75
N VAL A 144 -2.28 -0.02 3.75
CA VAL A 144 -1.76 0.03 2.37
C VAL A 144 -2.04 1.38 1.72
N GLU A 145 -3.26 1.90 1.85
CA GLU A 145 -3.63 3.23 1.36
C GLU A 145 -2.68 4.32 1.88
N GLU A 146 -2.45 4.34 3.19
CA GLU A 146 -1.55 5.31 3.80
C GLU A 146 -0.08 5.04 3.44
N ALA A 147 0.37 3.77 3.38
CA ALA A 147 1.74 3.44 3.01
C ALA A 147 2.07 3.94 1.59
N ILE A 148 1.13 3.87 0.64
CA ILE A 148 1.30 4.42 -0.71
C ILE A 148 1.46 5.95 -0.65
N TRP A 149 0.62 6.64 0.13
CA TRP A 149 0.76 8.08 0.33
C TRP A 149 2.08 8.46 1.00
N ASN A 150 2.51 7.72 2.02
CA ASN A 150 3.80 7.91 2.68
C ASN A 150 4.96 7.71 1.70
N ALA A 151 4.87 6.75 0.76
CA ALA A 151 5.87 6.58 -0.29
C ALA A 151 5.99 7.82 -1.19
N MET A 152 4.88 8.47 -1.52
CA MET A 152 4.85 9.66 -2.37
C MET A 152 5.29 10.92 -1.60
N CYS A 153 4.78 11.12 -0.39
CA CYS A 153 5.05 12.31 0.43
C CYS A 153 6.50 12.35 0.93
N MET A 154 7.13 11.19 1.13
CA MET A 154 8.54 11.10 1.53
C MET A 154 9.51 11.09 0.34
N ALA A 155 9.01 11.03 -0.90
CA ALA A 155 9.86 11.00 -2.06
C ALA A 155 10.44 12.39 -2.40
N HIS A 156 11.66 12.41 -2.92
CA HIS A 156 12.31 13.61 -3.41
C HIS A 156 12.32 13.65 -4.94
N THR A 157 12.19 14.84 -5.53
CA THR A 157 12.38 15.03 -6.98
C THR A 157 13.74 14.47 -7.37
N THR A 158 13.74 13.58 -8.36
CA THR A 158 14.92 12.80 -8.72
C THR A 158 15.21 12.96 -10.20
N THR A 159 16.45 13.31 -10.53
CA THR A 159 17.00 13.23 -11.88
C THR A 159 17.71 11.90 -12.05
N GLY A 160 17.25 11.08 -12.99
CA GLY A 160 17.73 9.74 -13.22
C GLY A 160 18.45 9.57 -14.56
N HIS A 161 18.37 8.36 -15.11
CA HIS A 161 19.00 7.96 -16.35
C HIS A 161 18.58 8.84 -17.54
N LEU A 162 19.54 9.28 -18.35
CA LEU A 162 19.37 10.22 -19.47
C LEU A 162 18.76 11.56 -19.07
N GLY A 163 18.98 12.02 -17.84
CA GLY A 163 18.49 13.31 -17.37
C GLY A 163 16.99 13.34 -17.06
N ARG A 164 16.30 12.19 -17.10
CA ARG A 164 14.86 12.11 -16.82
C ARG A 164 14.55 12.58 -15.40
N VAL A 165 13.67 13.56 -15.28
CA VAL A 165 13.24 14.10 -13.99
C VAL A 165 11.87 13.52 -13.62
N VAL A 166 11.75 13.01 -12.40
CA VAL A 166 10.45 12.66 -11.81
C VAL A 166 10.27 13.49 -10.55
N HIS A 167 9.24 14.34 -10.56
CA HIS A 167 8.96 15.29 -9.48
C HIS A 167 8.28 14.61 -8.28
N ALA A 168 8.72 14.99 -7.09
CA ALA A 168 8.00 14.72 -5.84
C ALA A 168 6.60 15.35 -5.87
N VAL A 169 5.70 14.85 -5.02
CA VAL A 169 4.41 15.52 -4.79
C VAL A 169 4.68 16.84 -4.05
N PRO A 170 4.12 17.98 -4.50
CA PRO A 170 4.30 19.25 -3.80
C PRO A 170 3.43 19.28 -2.54
N LEU A 171 4.07 19.13 -1.39
CA LEU A 171 3.37 18.96 -0.09
C LEU A 171 2.51 20.17 0.29
N ASP A 172 2.95 21.40 0.00
CA ASP A 172 2.15 22.60 0.31
C ASP A 172 0.84 22.62 -0.48
N ALA A 173 0.90 22.30 -1.78
CA ALA A 173 -0.29 22.21 -2.63
C ALA A 173 -1.19 21.04 -2.23
N LEU A 174 -0.59 19.90 -1.83
CA LEU A 174 -1.33 18.75 -1.32
C LEU A 174 -2.06 19.11 -0.01
N GLY A 175 -1.39 19.78 0.93
CA GLY A 175 -1.96 20.22 2.20
C GLY A 175 -3.13 21.19 2.00
N ALA A 176 -3.00 22.13 1.07
CA ALA A 176 -4.08 23.05 0.73
C ALA A 176 -5.35 22.34 0.19
N ILE A 177 -5.22 21.16 -0.43
CA ILE A 177 -6.39 20.36 -0.86
C ILE A 177 -7.10 19.71 0.33
N VAL A 178 -6.33 19.32 1.36
CA VAL A 178 -6.86 18.67 2.56
C VAL A 178 -7.56 19.68 3.47
N GLU A 179 -7.08 20.91 3.56
CA GLU A 179 -7.64 21.99 4.39
C GLU A 179 -8.94 22.63 3.85
N LEU A 180 -9.42 22.22 2.67
CA LEU A 180 -10.67 22.74 2.08
C LEU A 180 -11.95 22.11 2.66
N ASP A 181 -11.83 21.34 3.75
CA ASP A 181 -12.92 20.75 4.55
C ASP A 181 -13.08 21.45 5.91
#